data_AF-J7IR13-F1
#
_entry.id   AF-J7IR13-F1
#
_cell.length_a   1.000
_cell.length_b   1.000
_cell.length_c   1.000
_cell.angle_alpha   90.00
_cell.angle_beta   90.00
_cell.angle_gamma   90.00
#
_symmetry.space_group_name_H-M   'P 1'
#
loop_
_entity.id
_entity.type
_entity.pdbx_description
1 polymer ?
#
loop_
_entity_poly.entity_id
_entity_poly.type
_entity_poly.pdbx_seq_one_letter_code
_entity_poly.pdbx_strand_id
1 'polypeptide(L)'
;MLKIKQKFLGLAMTLTLGLTFFVAPAPAEAAMDTLTFADSEHFNILGEIDDEVTNIQVVGLDGTTGMTEEIADPENIQWTTSDSSVVKFLDGTTEVATIDDTDTVKIKLLDEGRAYITVHYDAMEISAYVVVESDSAATPSISGISVQVDAPGTANDLSVTNQTVYLTDLAWLADQYNTLQKNCSALHALAMAGNTHYSDPDWAENNLTLFNGGGYVYGIGSDFDSGVEGWQYYVVHSNSSMDVPDYPASRYELQSGDTVVWEYKWLH
;
A
#
# COMPACT_ATOMS: atom_id res chain seq x y z
N MET A 1 -4.33 59.83 62.73
CA MET A 1 -5.72 59.78 63.28
C MET A 1 -6.62 59.28 62.15
N LEU A 2 -7.23 58.08 62.32
CA LEU A 2 -8.45 57.50 61.70
C LEU A 2 -8.76 57.77 60.19
N LYS A 3 -9.15 56.86 59.28
CA LYS A 3 -9.70 55.47 59.22
C LYS A 3 -9.52 55.04 57.73
N ILE A 4 -8.99 53.86 57.34
CA ILE A 4 -9.56 52.50 57.31
C ILE A 4 -10.83 52.31 56.43
N LYS A 5 -10.61 51.59 55.31
CA LYS A 5 -11.42 50.54 54.61
C LYS A 5 -12.44 50.92 53.51
N GLN A 6 -12.11 50.53 52.25
CA GLN A 6 -12.77 49.51 51.39
C GLN A 6 -12.37 49.76 49.91
N LYS A 7 -11.40 49.01 49.35
CA LYS A 7 -11.55 47.77 48.56
C LYS A 7 -12.14 47.95 47.14
N PHE A 8 -11.33 47.59 46.14
CA PHE A 8 -11.68 46.89 44.89
C PHE A 8 -12.89 47.42 44.09
N LEU A 9 -12.63 48.18 43.03
CA LEU A 9 -13.22 48.02 41.68
C LEU A 9 -12.78 49.22 40.83
N GLY A 10 -12.19 48.97 39.66
CA GLY A 10 -11.82 50.03 38.72
C GLY A 10 -10.50 49.80 37.98
N LEU A 11 -9.76 48.75 38.33
CA LEU A 11 -8.69 48.18 37.51
C LEU A 11 -9.31 47.23 36.45
N ALA A 12 -10.19 47.74 35.60
CA ALA A 12 -10.86 46.95 34.56
C ALA A 12 -11.57 47.84 33.52
N MET A 13 -10.92 48.87 32.94
CA MET A 13 -11.54 49.55 31.78
C MET A 13 -10.61 50.46 30.96
N THR A 14 -9.35 50.10 30.72
CA THR A 14 -8.53 50.85 29.73
C THR A 14 -7.37 50.06 29.13
N LEU A 15 -7.45 48.73 29.10
CA LEU A 15 -6.50 47.88 28.37
C LEU A 15 -7.28 46.97 27.41
N THR A 16 -7.96 47.56 26.44
CA THR A 16 -8.69 46.81 25.41
C THR A 16 -8.75 47.67 24.17
N LEU A 17 -7.71 47.58 23.33
CA LEU A 17 -7.67 47.92 21.90
C LEU A 17 -6.18 47.97 21.50
N GLY A 18 -5.61 46.83 21.12
CA GLY A 18 -4.21 46.81 20.68
C GLY A 18 -3.53 45.45 20.53
N LEU A 19 -4.22 44.33 20.74
CA LEU A 19 -3.73 42.98 20.41
C LEU A 19 -4.87 42.20 19.74
N THR A 20 -5.24 42.63 18.53
CA THR A 20 -5.79 41.66 17.57
C THR A 20 -4.64 40.77 17.16
N PHE A 21 -4.41 39.71 17.92
CA PHE A 21 -3.84 38.51 17.32
C PHE A 21 -4.77 38.17 16.16
N PHE A 22 -4.28 38.38 14.94
CA PHE A 22 -4.70 37.52 13.85
C PHE A 22 -4.29 36.12 14.28
N VAL A 23 -5.19 35.41 14.97
CA VAL A 23 -5.23 33.96 14.84
C VAL A 23 -5.61 33.80 13.38
N ALA A 24 -4.59 33.70 12.52
CA ALA A 24 -4.81 33.05 11.25
C ALA A 24 -5.53 31.75 11.61
N PRO A 25 -6.69 31.44 11.01
CA PRO A 25 -7.24 30.12 11.18
C PRO A 25 -6.08 29.17 10.91
N ALA A 26 -5.79 28.27 11.87
CA ALA A 26 -4.97 27.12 11.54
C ALA A 26 -5.53 26.59 10.23
N PRO A 27 -4.70 26.32 9.21
CA PRO A 27 -5.20 25.64 8.03
C PRO A 27 -6.06 24.49 8.57
N ALA A 28 -7.32 24.43 8.11
CA ALA A 28 -8.11 23.24 8.40
C ALA A 28 -7.21 22.07 8.02
N GLU A 29 -7.02 21.12 8.95
CA GLU A 29 -6.40 19.84 8.59
C GLU A 29 -6.99 19.45 7.25
N ALA A 30 -6.13 19.28 6.25
CA ALA A 30 -6.56 18.59 5.06
C ALA A 30 -7.14 17.27 5.58
N ALA A 31 -8.39 17.02 5.24
CA ALA A 31 -9.00 15.76 5.63
C ALA A 31 -8.20 14.70 4.87
N MET A 32 -7.36 13.95 5.59
CA MET A 32 -6.73 12.78 5.04
C MET A 32 -7.85 11.87 4.52
N ASP A 33 -7.82 11.56 3.23
CA ASP A 33 -8.87 10.76 2.60
C ASP A 33 -8.55 9.26 2.71
N THR A 34 -7.26 8.91 2.75
CA THR A 34 -6.76 7.52 2.81
C THR A 34 -5.41 7.41 3.53
N LEU A 35 -5.07 6.20 3.98
CA LEU A 35 -3.74 5.83 4.48
C LEU A 35 -2.87 5.28 3.36
N THR A 36 -1.56 5.50 3.47
CA THR A 36 -0.54 4.86 2.63
C THR A 36 0.71 4.57 3.47
N PHE A 37 1.60 3.68 3.00
CA PHE A 37 2.94 3.64 3.57
C PHE A 37 3.81 4.76 2.98
N ALA A 38 4.77 5.24 3.77
CA ALA A 38 5.67 6.34 3.40
C ALA A 38 6.59 6.02 2.20
N ASP A 39 6.88 4.73 1.99
CA ASP A 39 7.75 4.23 0.95
C ASP A 39 7.08 3.03 0.27
N SER A 40 7.34 2.87 -1.02
CA SER A 40 6.90 1.72 -1.81
C SER A 40 7.41 0.39 -1.28
N GLU A 41 8.64 0.37 -0.75
CA GLU A 41 9.24 -0.83 -0.18
C GLU A 41 8.46 -1.35 1.05
N HIS A 42 7.68 -0.50 1.70
CA HIS A 42 6.94 -0.85 2.91
C HIS A 42 5.66 -1.65 2.65
N PHE A 43 5.12 -1.63 1.43
CA PHE A 43 3.90 -2.37 1.08
C PHE A 43 4.09 -3.90 1.10
N ASN A 44 5.29 -4.39 1.44
CA ASN A 44 6.28 -4.77 0.44
C ASN A 44 7.47 -5.51 1.09
N ILE A 45 7.29 -6.25 2.19
CA ILE A 45 8.45 -6.77 2.92
C ILE A 45 8.83 -8.19 2.49
N LEU A 46 10.05 -8.35 1.97
CA LEU A 46 10.70 -9.64 1.79
C LEU A 46 11.97 -9.70 2.63
N GLY A 47 12.25 -10.87 3.21
CA GLY A 47 13.54 -11.12 3.83
C GLY A 47 13.71 -12.57 4.29
N GLU A 48 14.81 -12.82 4.99
CA GLU A 48 15.15 -14.13 5.53
C GLU A 48 14.78 -14.25 7.02
N ILE A 49 14.82 -15.47 7.54
CA ILE A 49 14.71 -15.74 8.97
C ILE A 49 15.76 -14.92 9.72
N ASP A 50 15.35 -14.37 10.86
CA ASP A 50 16.17 -13.51 11.72
C ASP A 50 16.63 -12.20 11.06
N ASP A 51 16.08 -11.82 9.91
CA ASP A 51 16.30 -10.49 9.36
C ASP A 51 15.48 -9.44 10.13
N GLU A 52 16.04 -8.25 10.27
CA GLU A 52 15.40 -7.11 10.92
C GLU A 52 15.25 -6.00 9.88
N VAL A 53 14.01 -5.65 9.57
CA VAL A 53 13.74 -4.59 8.61
C VAL A 53 13.77 -3.25 9.33
N THR A 54 14.29 -2.24 8.63
CA THR A 54 14.26 -0.85 9.10
C THR A 54 12.81 -0.37 9.25
N ASN A 55 12.63 0.77 9.93
CA ASN A 55 11.34 1.37 10.24
C ASN A 55 10.39 1.42 9.03
N ILE A 56 9.17 0.91 9.22
CA ILE A 56 8.03 1.09 8.34
C ILE A 56 7.17 2.20 8.93
N GLN A 57 6.78 3.16 8.10
CA GLN A 57 5.93 4.28 8.50
C GLN A 57 4.65 4.31 7.67
N VAL A 58 3.52 4.56 8.34
CA VAL A 58 2.24 4.93 7.72
C VAL A 58 2.13 6.45 7.66
N VAL A 59 1.57 6.96 6.56
CA VAL A 59 1.29 8.39 6.35
C VAL A 59 -0.10 8.55 5.74
N GLY A 60 -0.64 9.76 5.81
CA GLY A 60 -1.85 10.11 5.08
C GLY A 60 -1.59 10.40 3.62
N LEU A 61 -2.64 10.34 2.82
CA LEU A 61 -2.65 10.78 1.44
C LEU A 61 -3.82 11.75 1.20
N ASP A 62 -3.52 12.92 0.66
CA ASP A 62 -4.53 13.86 0.16
C ASP A 62 -5.17 13.28 -1.10
N GLY A 63 -6.47 12.96 -1.04
CA GLY A 63 -7.20 12.35 -2.16
C GLY A 63 -7.37 13.29 -3.36
N THR A 64 -7.07 14.58 -3.22
CA THR A 64 -7.12 15.56 -4.31
C THR A 64 -5.79 15.67 -5.05
N THR A 65 -4.66 15.63 -4.33
CA THR A 65 -3.34 15.89 -4.91
C THR A 65 -2.43 14.66 -4.97
N GLY A 66 -2.76 13.60 -4.23
CA GLY A 66 -1.91 12.42 -4.08
C GLY A 66 -0.60 12.71 -3.35
N MET A 67 -0.50 13.83 -2.62
CA MET A 67 0.66 14.13 -1.78
C MET A 67 0.53 13.45 -0.42
N THR A 68 1.66 13.02 0.12
CA THR A 68 1.72 12.43 1.46
C THR A 68 1.61 13.51 2.53
N GLU A 69 0.89 13.21 3.59
CA GLU A 69 0.68 14.08 4.75
C GLU A 69 1.01 13.35 6.05
N GLU A 70 1.52 14.08 7.04
CA GLU A 70 1.80 13.53 8.37
C GLU A 70 0.49 13.30 9.14
N ILE A 71 0.37 12.16 9.82
CA ILE A 71 -0.79 11.85 10.66
C ILE A 71 -0.65 12.66 11.96
N ALA A 72 -1.62 13.54 12.24
CA ALA A 72 -1.52 14.52 13.32
C ALA A 72 -1.67 13.91 14.73
N ASP A 73 -2.34 12.77 14.84
CA ASP A 73 -2.71 12.06 16.06
C ASP A 73 -2.32 10.56 15.99
N PRO A 74 -1.00 10.26 15.96
CA PRO A 74 -0.50 8.88 15.86
C PRO A 74 -0.91 7.99 17.04
N GLU A 75 -1.38 8.58 18.16
CA GLU A 75 -1.99 7.84 19.27
C GLU A 75 -3.22 7.01 18.88
N ASN A 76 -3.84 7.26 17.72
CA ASN A 76 -5.00 6.50 17.25
C ASN A 76 -4.62 5.36 16.29
N ILE A 77 -3.33 5.12 16.08
CA ILE A 77 -2.82 4.09 15.17
C ILE A 77 -2.58 2.78 15.92
N GLN A 78 -3.01 1.67 15.30
CA GLN A 78 -2.74 0.31 15.77
C GLN A 78 -2.12 -0.54 14.65
N TRP A 79 -1.02 -1.21 14.97
CA TRP A 79 -0.33 -2.16 14.10
C TRP A 79 -0.59 -3.59 14.57
N THR A 80 -0.96 -4.48 13.66
CA THR A 80 -1.16 -5.91 13.94
C THR A 80 -0.48 -6.78 12.90
N THR A 81 -0.11 -8.01 13.28
CA THR A 81 0.32 -9.05 12.34
C THR A 81 -0.71 -10.17 12.27
N SER A 82 -1.00 -10.66 11.07
CA SER A 82 -1.86 -11.83 10.87
C SER A 82 -1.22 -13.14 11.34
N ASP A 83 0.13 -13.19 11.40
CA ASP A 83 0.87 -14.38 11.82
C ASP A 83 2.16 -13.99 12.59
N SER A 84 2.05 -14.03 13.93
CA SER A 84 3.16 -13.72 14.84
C SER A 84 4.27 -14.77 14.88
N SER A 85 4.11 -15.91 14.20
CA SER A 85 5.21 -16.87 14.02
C SER A 85 6.11 -16.47 12.85
N VAL A 86 5.60 -15.74 11.86
CA VAL A 86 6.34 -15.29 10.67
C VAL A 86 6.97 -13.92 10.90
N VAL A 87 6.20 -12.98 11.45
CA VAL A 87 6.65 -11.60 11.66
C VAL A 87 6.12 -11.03 12.96
N LYS A 88 6.96 -10.24 13.64
CA LYS A 88 6.58 -9.45 14.81
C LYS A 88 7.12 -8.03 14.71
N PHE A 89 6.60 -7.16 15.54
CA PHE A 89 7.14 -5.82 15.74
C PHE A 89 8.13 -5.79 16.89
N LEU A 90 9.04 -4.81 16.88
CA LEU A 90 9.96 -4.55 17.97
C LEU A 90 9.55 -3.28 18.73
N ASP A 91 9.09 -3.47 19.97
CA ASP A 91 8.93 -2.41 20.96
C ASP A 91 10.21 -2.34 21.83
N GLY A 92 11.12 -1.45 21.43
CA GLY A 92 12.48 -1.40 21.95
C GLY A 92 13.25 -2.68 21.61
N THR A 93 13.42 -3.57 22.59
CA THR A 93 14.06 -4.89 22.40
C THR A 93 13.08 -6.05 22.54
N THR A 94 11.79 -5.77 22.70
CA THR A 94 10.76 -6.78 22.93
C THR A 94 10.00 -7.05 21.65
N GLU A 95 9.87 -8.33 21.30
CA GLU A 95 9.04 -8.76 20.19
C GLU A 95 7.56 -8.81 20.58
N VAL A 96 6.70 -8.14 19.82
CA VAL A 96 5.26 -8.07 20.08
C VAL A 96 4.47 -8.30 18.79
N ALA A 97 3.25 -8.82 18.92
CA ALA A 97 2.35 -9.03 17.78
C ALA A 97 1.48 -7.79 17.46
N THR A 98 1.50 -6.79 18.34
CA THR A 98 0.72 -5.56 18.22
C THR A 98 1.53 -4.41 18.80
N ILE A 99 1.53 -3.26 18.12
CA ILE A 99 2.03 -1.97 18.64
C ILE A 99 0.95 -0.93 18.40
N ASP A 100 0.66 -0.13 19.42
CA ASP A 100 -0.30 0.97 19.36
C ASP A 100 0.44 2.31 19.52
N ASP A 101 -0.27 3.41 19.30
CA ASP A 101 0.13 4.79 19.57
C ASP A 101 1.36 5.29 18.77
N THR A 102 1.58 4.78 17.56
CA THR A 102 2.71 5.19 16.70
C THR A 102 2.41 5.04 15.20
N ASP A 103 2.91 5.98 14.41
CA ASP A 103 2.86 5.92 12.93
C ASP A 103 4.01 5.08 12.34
N THR A 104 4.96 4.66 13.17
CA THR A 104 6.18 4.00 12.74
C THR A 104 6.45 2.78 13.60
N VAL A 105 6.74 1.63 12.96
CA VAL A 105 7.14 0.39 13.62
C VAL A 105 8.40 -0.19 13.01
N LYS A 106 9.16 -0.92 13.82
CA LYS A 106 10.25 -1.77 13.36
C LYS A 106 9.80 -3.21 13.35
N ILE A 107 10.15 -3.97 12.32
CA ILE A 107 9.69 -5.36 12.17
C ILE A 107 10.85 -6.35 12.21
N LYS A 108 10.54 -7.54 12.71
CA LYS A 108 11.44 -8.67 12.83
C LYS A 108 10.84 -9.88 12.12
N LEU A 109 11.59 -10.45 11.18
CA LEU A 109 11.23 -11.67 10.46
C LEU A 109 11.73 -12.88 11.28
N LEU A 110 10.86 -13.86 11.50
CA LEU A 110 11.07 -14.92 12.49
C LEU A 110 11.21 -16.30 11.88
N ASP A 111 10.19 -16.78 11.17
CA ASP A 111 10.18 -18.10 10.55
C ASP A 111 9.68 -18.00 9.11
N GLU A 112 10.01 -19.01 8.30
CA GLU A 112 9.48 -19.14 6.94
C GLU A 112 7.95 -19.13 6.92
N GLY A 113 7.38 -18.30 6.06
CA GLY A 113 5.95 -18.18 5.90
C GLY A 113 5.54 -16.83 5.31
N ARG A 114 4.26 -16.53 5.45
CA ARG A 114 3.64 -15.31 4.90
C ARG A 114 2.71 -14.72 5.95
N ALA A 115 2.71 -13.39 6.03
CA ALA A 115 1.87 -12.65 6.96
C ALA A 115 1.46 -11.31 6.36
N TYR A 116 0.44 -10.71 6.94
CA TYR A 116 0.09 -9.32 6.71
C TYR A 116 0.42 -8.52 7.96
N ILE A 117 0.97 -7.34 7.76
CA ILE A 117 1.06 -6.31 8.78
C ILE A 117 -0.02 -5.29 8.44
N THR A 118 -0.98 -5.12 9.34
CA THR A 118 -2.12 -4.22 9.12
C THR A 118 -2.04 -3.05 10.09
N VAL A 119 -2.21 -1.86 9.52
CA VAL A 119 -2.36 -0.61 10.26
C VAL A 119 -3.82 -0.24 10.27
N HIS A 120 -4.34 0.08 11.44
CA HIS A 120 -5.66 0.65 11.63
C HIS A 120 -5.52 2.08 12.15
N TYR A 121 -6.28 3.00 11.56
CA TYR A 121 -6.45 4.37 12.05
C TYR A 121 -7.88 4.83 11.72
N ASP A 122 -8.65 5.19 12.75
CA ASP A 122 -10.08 5.46 12.65
C ASP A 122 -10.87 4.33 11.93
N ALA A 123 -11.46 4.64 10.77
CA ALA A 123 -12.21 3.70 9.93
C ALA A 123 -11.39 3.19 8.74
N MET A 124 -10.11 3.57 8.68
CA MET A 124 -9.20 3.22 7.59
C MET A 124 -8.28 2.07 8.02
N GLU A 125 -7.92 1.25 7.06
CA GLU A 125 -6.88 0.24 7.22
C GLU A 125 -5.99 0.18 5.99
N ILE A 126 -4.73 -0.20 6.20
CA ILE A 126 -3.81 -0.53 5.13
C ILE A 126 -2.93 -1.70 5.56
N SER A 127 -2.70 -2.64 4.65
CA SER A 127 -1.91 -3.84 4.91
C SER A 127 -0.64 -3.88 4.07
N ALA A 128 0.48 -4.21 4.70
CA ALA A 128 1.72 -4.61 4.05
C ALA A 128 1.81 -6.13 4.02
N TYR A 129 2.22 -6.69 2.87
CA TYR A 129 2.41 -8.14 2.74
C TYR A 129 3.87 -8.53 3.01
N VAL A 130 4.05 -9.42 3.99
CA VAL A 130 5.33 -9.94 4.45
C VAL A 130 5.51 -11.38 3.99
N VAL A 131 6.67 -11.68 3.41
CA VAL A 131 7.05 -13.05 3.06
C VAL A 131 8.47 -13.32 3.56
N VAL A 132 8.63 -14.45 4.25
CA VAL A 132 9.90 -14.93 4.79
C VAL A 132 10.16 -16.30 4.19
N GLU A 133 11.26 -16.49 3.49
CA GLU A 133 11.54 -17.73 2.75
C GLU A 133 13.04 -18.04 2.69
N SER A 134 13.44 -19.31 2.53
CA SER A 134 14.84 -19.69 2.25
C SER A 134 15.15 -19.90 0.76
N ASP A 135 16.38 -19.60 0.34
CA ASP A 135 16.84 -19.48 -1.05
C ASP A 135 16.97 -20.78 -1.87
N SER A 136 16.37 -21.89 -1.44
CA SER A 136 16.67 -23.22 -2.01
C SER A 136 15.63 -23.81 -2.96
N ALA A 137 14.59 -23.07 -3.34
CA ALA A 137 13.50 -23.58 -4.18
C ALA A 137 13.77 -23.48 -5.71
N ALA A 138 13.22 -24.42 -6.48
CA ALA A 138 13.21 -24.34 -7.94
C ALA A 138 12.34 -23.17 -8.41
N THR A 139 12.69 -22.53 -9.54
CA THR A 139 11.94 -21.41 -10.14
C THR A 139 10.46 -21.76 -10.34
N PRO A 140 9.53 -21.09 -9.66
CA PRO A 140 8.12 -21.48 -9.73
C PRO A 140 7.42 -21.08 -11.03
N SER A 141 6.35 -21.82 -11.31
CA SER A 141 5.45 -21.59 -12.43
C SER A 141 4.06 -22.08 -12.06
N ILE A 142 3.03 -21.49 -12.64
CA ILE A 142 1.65 -21.90 -12.42
C ILE A 142 0.84 -21.88 -13.70
N SER A 143 0.08 -22.95 -13.93
CA SER A 143 -0.74 -23.14 -15.12
C SER A 143 -2.23 -22.94 -14.85
N GLY A 144 -2.98 -22.70 -15.93
CA GLY A 144 -4.43 -22.54 -15.87
C GLY A 144 -4.85 -21.12 -15.50
N ILE A 145 -3.96 -20.14 -15.63
CA ILE A 145 -4.24 -18.75 -15.33
C ILE A 145 -4.91 -18.10 -16.52
N SER A 146 -5.92 -17.27 -16.26
CA SER A 146 -6.47 -16.38 -17.28
C SER A 146 -6.24 -14.93 -16.89
N VAL A 147 -6.10 -14.07 -17.89
CA VAL A 147 -5.97 -12.62 -17.71
C VAL A 147 -6.97 -11.93 -18.60
N GLN A 148 -7.69 -10.98 -18.03
CA GLN A 148 -8.57 -10.08 -18.75
C GLN A 148 -8.14 -8.66 -18.42
N VAL A 149 -7.96 -7.83 -19.44
CA VAL A 149 -7.77 -6.39 -19.32
C VAL A 149 -8.96 -5.76 -20.03
N ASP A 150 -9.75 -5.02 -19.28
CA ASP A 150 -10.94 -4.31 -19.71
C ASP A 150 -10.71 -2.81 -19.49
N ALA A 151 -10.41 -2.09 -20.56
CA ALA A 151 -10.41 -0.64 -20.63
C ALA A 151 -11.46 -0.19 -21.65
N PRO A 152 -12.73 -0.04 -21.21
CA PRO A 152 -13.83 0.27 -22.10
C PRO A 152 -13.55 1.49 -22.98
N GLY A 153 -13.43 1.28 -24.29
CA GLY A 153 -13.26 2.34 -25.27
C GLY A 153 -11.81 2.69 -25.65
N THR A 154 -10.82 1.91 -25.18
CA THR A 154 -9.42 2.07 -25.55
C THR A 154 -8.92 0.87 -26.36
N ALA A 155 -7.67 0.91 -26.84
CA ALA A 155 -7.08 -0.16 -27.64
C ALA A 155 -6.38 -1.23 -26.79
N ASN A 156 -6.42 -1.11 -25.46
CA ASN A 156 -5.61 -1.93 -24.54
C ASN A 156 -6.37 -3.15 -23.98
N ASP A 157 -7.62 -3.35 -24.42
CA ASP A 157 -8.40 -4.56 -24.13
C ASP A 157 -7.65 -5.82 -24.60
N LEU A 158 -7.39 -6.74 -23.68
CA LEU A 158 -6.82 -8.04 -24.02
C LEU A 158 -7.41 -9.14 -23.16
N SER A 159 -7.49 -10.33 -23.75
CA SER A 159 -7.84 -11.54 -23.01
C SER A 159 -6.92 -12.68 -23.42
N VAL A 160 -6.37 -13.34 -22.41
CA VAL A 160 -5.55 -14.54 -22.54
C VAL A 160 -6.09 -15.57 -21.57
N THR A 161 -6.35 -16.79 -22.05
CA THR A 161 -6.92 -17.87 -21.24
C THR A 161 -5.97 -19.05 -21.16
N ASN A 162 -5.97 -19.73 -20.01
CA ASN A 162 -5.22 -20.98 -19.79
C ASN A 162 -3.70 -20.83 -20.06
N GLN A 163 -3.13 -19.74 -19.58
CA GLN A 163 -1.71 -19.45 -19.62
C GLN A 163 -0.96 -20.22 -18.52
N THR A 164 0.29 -20.58 -18.81
CA THR A 164 1.29 -20.89 -17.80
C THR A 164 2.08 -19.63 -17.52
N VAL A 165 1.98 -19.13 -16.29
CA VAL A 165 2.76 -18.00 -15.79
C VAL A 165 4.05 -18.58 -15.20
N TYR A 166 5.19 -18.04 -15.64
CA TYR A 166 6.50 -18.35 -15.07
C TYR A 166 6.90 -17.22 -14.14
N LEU A 167 7.59 -17.55 -13.04
CA LEU A 167 8.28 -16.53 -12.26
C LEU A 167 9.41 -15.98 -13.15
N THR A 168 9.23 -14.75 -13.62
CA THR A 168 10.21 -14.02 -14.42
C THR A 168 10.67 -12.82 -13.64
N ASP A 169 11.95 -12.50 -13.73
CA ASP A 169 12.46 -11.26 -13.18
C ASP A 169 11.75 -10.06 -13.85
N LEU A 170 11.02 -9.27 -13.06
CA LEU A 170 10.44 -8.00 -13.48
C LEU A 170 11.47 -6.87 -13.28
N ALA A 171 12.73 -7.11 -13.66
CA ALA A 171 13.84 -6.16 -13.51
C ALA A 171 13.57 -4.80 -14.18
N TRP A 172 12.67 -4.71 -15.14
CA TRP A 172 12.27 -3.42 -15.69
C TRP A 172 11.47 -2.55 -14.70
N LEU A 173 11.03 -3.09 -13.55
CA LEU A 173 10.57 -2.30 -12.40
C LEU A 173 11.76 -1.59 -11.78
N ALA A 174 11.75 -0.26 -11.79
CA ALA A 174 12.85 0.58 -11.33
C ALA A 174 13.19 0.45 -9.83
N ASP A 175 12.37 -0.26 -9.06
CA ASP A 175 12.48 -0.42 -7.59
C ASP A 175 13.00 -1.82 -7.22
N GLN A 176 14.16 -2.15 -7.80
CA GLN A 176 14.78 -3.47 -7.70
C GLN A 176 15.38 -3.68 -6.31
N TYR A 177 15.01 -4.78 -5.65
CA TYR A 177 15.91 -5.90 -5.31
C TYR A 177 15.18 -6.98 -4.48
N ASN A 178 13.97 -6.69 -3.97
CA ASN A 178 13.24 -7.57 -3.05
C ASN A 178 11.74 -7.71 -3.40
N THR A 179 11.33 -7.69 -4.66
CA THR A 179 9.92 -7.94 -5.08
C THR A 179 9.73 -9.32 -5.74
N LEU A 180 10.83 -9.99 -6.05
CA LEU A 180 10.87 -11.17 -6.92
C LEU A 180 11.63 -12.28 -6.22
N GLN A 181 10.98 -13.07 -5.39
CA GLN A 181 11.74 -14.15 -4.77
C GLN A 181 11.18 -15.52 -5.07
N LYS A 182 9.89 -15.86 -4.89
CA LYS A 182 9.51 -17.26 -5.14
C LYS A 182 8.21 -17.57 -5.84
N ASN A 183 7.21 -16.70 -6.01
CA ASN A 183 5.92 -17.17 -6.60
C ASN A 183 5.41 -16.30 -7.74
N CYS A 184 4.69 -16.94 -8.66
CA CYS A 184 4.04 -16.27 -9.78
C CYS A 184 2.89 -15.40 -9.26
N SER A 185 2.91 -14.11 -9.59
CA SER A 185 1.90 -13.17 -9.10
C SER A 185 0.97 -12.62 -10.17
N ALA A 186 -0.11 -11.95 -9.76
CA ALA A 186 -1.04 -11.30 -10.69
C ALA A 186 -0.34 -10.32 -11.65
N LEU A 187 0.72 -9.63 -11.20
CA LEU A 187 1.53 -8.79 -12.07
C LEU A 187 2.35 -9.59 -13.10
N HIS A 188 2.89 -10.75 -12.71
CA HIS A 188 3.55 -11.66 -13.66
C HIS A 188 2.56 -12.15 -14.71
N ALA A 189 1.32 -12.47 -14.31
CA ALA A 189 0.27 -12.83 -15.25
C ALA A 189 -0.03 -11.69 -16.23
N LEU A 190 -0.19 -10.45 -15.77
CA LEU A 190 -0.42 -9.29 -16.63
C LEU A 190 0.71 -9.11 -17.65
N ALA A 191 1.96 -9.05 -17.17
CA ALA A 191 3.13 -8.87 -18.01
C ALA A 191 3.21 -9.96 -19.09
N MET A 192 3.04 -11.22 -18.69
CA MET A 192 3.08 -12.35 -19.62
C MET A 192 1.89 -12.39 -20.57
N ALA A 193 0.69 -12.00 -20.12
CA ALA A 193 -0.51 -11.97 -20.96
C ALA A 193 -0.35 -10.95 -22.08
N GLY A 194 0.14 -9.74 -21.77
CA GLY A 194 0.45 -8.74 -22.79
C GLY A 194 1.54 -9.21 -23.75
N ASN A 195 2.65 -9.76 -23.24
CA ASN A 195 3.71 -10.29 -24.09
C ASN A 195 3.21 -11.39 -25.04
N THR A 196 2.31 -12.26 -24.55
CA THR A 196 1.73 -13.36 -25.33
C THR A 196 0.72 -12.85 -26.36
N HIS A 197 -0.20 -11.98 -25.93
CA HIS A 197 -1.29 -11.46 -26.75
C HIS A 197 -0.75 -10.67 -27.94
N TYR A 198 0.22 -9.78 -27.68
CA TYR A 198 0.84 -8.94 -28.70
C TYR A 198 2.02 -9.59 -29.41
N SER A 199 2.43 -10.80 -28.99
CA SER A 199 3.61 -11.50 -29.50
C SER A 199 4.89 -10.64 -29.45
N ASP A 200 5.01 -9.86 -28.36
CA ASP A 200 6.09 -8.90 -28.12
C ASP A 200 6.70 -9.18 -26.74
N PRO A 201 7.94 -9.70 -26.66
CA PRO A 201 8.56 -10.07 -25.38
C PRO A 201 8.81 -8.87 -24.45
N ASP A 202 8.86 -7.66 -25.00
CA ASP A 202 9.16 -6.43 -24.25
C ASP A 202 7.89 -5.57 -24.07
N TRP A 203 6.71 -6.12 -24.38
CA TRP A 203 5.45 -5.37 -24.30
C TRP A 203 5.23 -4.82 -22.89
N ALA A 204 5.44 -5.65 -21.86
CA ALA A 204 5.25 -5.26 -20.47
C ALA A 204 6.12 -4.06 -20.09
N GLU A 205 7.41 -4.08 -20.42
CA GLU A 205 8.34 -2.99 -20.16
C GLU A 205 7.94 -1.69 -20.89
N ASN A 206 7.41 -1.80 -22.11
CA ASN A 206 7.07 -0.64 -22.92
C ASN A 206 5.68 -0.05 -22.65
N ASN A 207 4.78 -0.83 -22.05
CA ASN A 207 3.36 -0.46 -21.93
C ASN A 207 2.86 -0.43 -20.49
N LEU A 208 3.53 -1.10 -19.53
CA LEU A 208 3.14 -1.04 -18.13
C LEU A 208 3.90 0.08 -17.43
N THR A 209 3.17 1.06 -16.93
CA THR A 209 3.71 2.04 -15.99
C THR A 209 3.28 1.62 -14.60
N LEU A 210 4.26 1.30 -13.77
CA LEU A 210 4.03 0.78 -12.42
C LEU A 210 4.65 1.73 -11.41
N PHE A 211 3.90 1.99 -10.34
CA PHE A 211 4.42 2.64 -9.16
C PHE A 211 4.53 1.65 -8.02
N ASN A 212 5.43 1.99 -7.10
CA ASN A 212 5.66 1.30 -5.86
C ASN A 212 5.92 -0.21 -6.00
N GLY A 213 6.91 -0.60 -6.82
CA GLY A 213 7.29 -2.00 -6.98
C GLY A 213 6.21 -2.93 -7.54
N GLY A 214 5.21 -2.38 -8.25
CA GLY A 214 4.05 -3.13 -8.75
C GLY A 214 2.84 -3.11 -7.83
N GLY A 215 2.85 -2.24 -6.82
CA GLY A 215 1.69 -1.90 -5.98
C GLY A 215 0.57 -1.23 -6.72
N TYR A 216 0.91 -0.36 -7.68
CA TYR A 216 -0.05 0.38 -8.46
C TYR A 216 0.27 0.26 -9.93
N VAL A 217 -0.68 -0.24 -10.72
CA VAL A 217 -0.63 -0.15 -12.18
C VAL A 217 -1.12 1.23 -12.57
N TYR A 218 -0.18 2.16 -12.68
CA TYR A 218 -0.49 3.53 -13.04
C TYR A 218 -0.91 3.67 -14.50
N GLY A 219 -0.45 2.79 -15.38
CA GLY A 219 -0.93 2.79 -16.75
C GLY A 219 -0.66 1.52 -17.52
N ILE A 220 -1.53 1.28 -18.51
CA ILE A 220 -1.39 0.24 -19.52
C ILE A 220 -1.53 0.92 -20.89
N GLY A 221 -0.45 0.94 -21.66
CA GLY A 221 -0.39 1.62 -22.95
C GLY A 221 -0.60 3.14 -22.79
N SER A 222 -1.69 3.65 -23.35
CA SER A 222 -2.07 5.06 -23.30
C SER A 222 -2.98 5.43 -22.13
N ASP A 223 -3.45 4.45 -21.37
CA ASP A 223 -4.49 4.63 -20.37
C ASP A 223 -3.81 4.75 -19.01
N PHE A 224 -3.70 5.98 -18.54
CA PHE A 224 -3.05 6.34 -17.29
C PHE A 224 -4.07 6.70 -16.24
N ASP A 225 -3.76 6.41 -14.98
CA ASP A 225 -4.51 6.92 -13.85
C ASP A 225 -4.55 8.46 -13.90
N SER A 226 -5.74 9.00 -13.71
CA SER A 226 -6.03 10.43 -13.80
C SER A 226 -6.37 11.07 -12.45
N GLY A 227 -6.35 10.28 -11.36
CA GLY A 227 -6.84 10.65 -10.04
C GLY A 227 -8.36 10.54 -9.87
N VAL A 228 -9.10 10.31 -10.96
CA VAL A 228 -10.55 10.04 -10.94
C VAL A 228 -10.93 8.72 -11.58
N GLU A 229 -10.07 8.20 -12.45
CA GLU A 229 -10.16 6.89 -13.09
C GLU A 229 -8.78 6.24 -13.00
N GLY A 230 -8.73 4.94 -12.74
CA GLY A 230 -7.50 4.20 -12.57
C GLY A 230 -7.68 2.71 -12.81
N TRP A 231 -6.54 2.00 -12.89
CA TRP A 231 -6.54 0.55 -13.04
C TRP A 231 -6.72 -0.10 -11.67
N GLN A 232 -7.70 -0.99 -11.59
CA GLN A 232 -7.86 -1.90 -10.47
C GLN A 232 -7.75 -3.33 -10.94
N TYR A 233 -7.27 -4.19 -10.07
CA TYR A 233 -7.31 -5.62 -10.32
C TYR A 233 -8.17 -6.34 -9.30
N TYR A 234 -8.73 -7.45 -9.74
CA TYR A 234 -9.40 -8.41 -8.89
C TYR A 234 -9.15 -9.80 -9.43
N VAL A 235 -9.34 -10.81 -8.58
CA VAL A 235 -9.11 -12.20 -8.94
C VAL A 235 -10.42 -12.96 -8.84
N VAL A 236 -10.78 -13.64 -9.92
CA VAL A 236 -11.89 -14.60 -9.93
C VAL A 236 -11.29 -15.99 -9.84
N HIS A 237 -11.54 -16.68 -8.73
CA HIS A 237 -10.99 -18.01 -8.48
C HIS A 237 -11.77 -19.09 -9.25
N SER A 238 -11.21 -20.29 -9.30
CA SER A 238 -11.82 -21.46 -9.97
C SER A 238 -13.21 -21.85 -9.44
N ASN A 239 -13.55 -21.49 -8.21
CA ASN A 239 -14.86 -21.69 -7.59
C ASN A 239 -15.85 -20.54 -7.85
N SER A 240 -15.47 -19.55 -8.68
CA SER A 240 -16.22 -18.33 -8.99
C SER A 240 -16.41 -17.34 -7.83
N SER A 241 -15.67 -17.47 -6.72
CA SER A 241 -15.55 -16.36 -5.77
C SER A 241 -14.63 -15.28 -6.35
N MET A 242 -14.95 -14.03 -6.04
CA MET A 242 -14.15 -12.86 -6.40
C MET A 242 -13.43 -12.38 -5.16
N ASP A 243 -12.13 -12.11 -5.33
CA ASP A 243 -11.28 -11.45 -4.35
C ASP A 243 -10.84 -10.10 -4.94
N VAL A 244 -10.90 -9.05 -4.13
CA VAL A 244 -10.37 -7.72 -4.48
C VAL A 244 -9.28 -7.47 -3.46
N PRO A 245 -8.04 -7.87 -3.76
CA PRO A 245 -6.96 -7.81 -2.78
C PRO A 245 -6.71 -6.38 -2.31
N ASP A 246 -6.53 -6.21 -1.01
CA ASP A 246 -6.13 -4.96 -0.35
C ASP A 246 -4.60 -4.72 -0.43
N TYR A 247 -3.92 -5.45 -1.32
CA TYR A 247 -2.47 -5.44 -1.47
C TYR A 247 -2.07 -5.45 -2.96
N PRO A 248 -0.80 -5.14 -3.28
CA PRO A 248 -0.26 -5.13 -4.64
C PRO A 248 -0.49 -6.39 -5.51
N ALA A 249 -0.72 -6.20 -6.80
CA ALA A 249 -0.76 -7.31 -7.77
C ALA A 249 0.58 -8.05 -7.90
N SER A 250 1.70 -7.38 -7.60
CA SER A 250 3.01 -8.03 -7.49
C SER A 250 3.06 -9.08 -6.37
N ARG A 251 2.12 -9.01 -5.40
CA ARG A 251 2.07 -9.87 -4.22
C ARG A 251 1.03 -10.97 -4.23
N TYR A 252 -0.07 -10.80 -4.96
CA TYR A 252 -1.07 -11.85 -5.08
C TYR A 252 -0.44 -13.12 -5.67
N GLU A 253 -0.25 -14.14 -4.85
CA GLU A 253 0.21 -15.44 -5.32
C GLU A 253 -0.92 -16.12 -6.08
N LEU A 254 -0.67 -16.36 -7.36
CA LEU A 254 -1.61 -17.04 -8.22
C LEU A 254 -1.88 -18.45 -7.73
N GLN A 255 -3.14 -18.87 -7.86
CA GLN A 255 -3.57 -20.25 -7.74
C GLN A 255 -4.04 -20.77 -9.10
N SER A 256 -3.95 -22.09 -9.28
CA SER A 256 -4.32 -22.70 -10.56
C SER A 256 -5.82 -22.51 -10.80
N GLY A 257 -6.18 -22.00 -11.98
CA GLY A 257 -7.55 -21.67 -12.35
C GLY A 257 -7.98 -20.24 -12.00
N ASP A 258 -7.10 -19.44 -11.39
CA ASP A 258 -7.38 -18.02 -11.18
C ASP A 258 -7.52 -17.27 -12.51
N THR A 259 -8.44 -16.30 -12.52
CA THR A 259 -8.56 -15.28 -13.56
C THR A 259 -8.24 -13.92 -12.96
N VAL A 260 -7.13 -13.32 -13.37
CA VAL A 260 -6.76 -11.95 -12.99
C VAL A 260 -7.47 -11.01 -13.94
N VAL A 261 -8.31 -10.13 -13.41
CA VAL A 261 -8.99 -9.11 -14.21
C VAL A 261 -8.42 -7.75 -13.85
N TRP A 262 -8.10 -6.97 -14.86
CA TRP A 262 -7.67 -5.58 -14.80
C TRP A 262 -8.77 -4.73 -15.42
N GLU A 263 -9.37 -3.85 -14.65
CA GLU A 263 -10.44 -2.98 -15.10
C GLU A 263 -10.02 -1.53 -14.93
N TYR A 264 -10.16 -0.74 -15.99
CA TYR A 264 -10.01 0.71 -15.92
C TYR A 264 -11.36 1.33 -15.55
N LYS A 265 -11.47 1.89 -14.35
CA LYS A 265 -12.74 2.40 -13.82
C LYS A 265 -12.57 3.64 -12.95
N TRP A 266 -13.71 4.28 -12.68
CA TRP A 266 -13.79 5.43 -11.77
C TRP A 266 -13.41 5.05 -10.34
N LEU A 267 -12.52 5.83 -9.74
CA LEU A 267 -12.08 5.73 -8.35
C LEU A 267 -13.02 6.57 -7.47
N HIS A 268 -14.18 6.00 -7.13
CA HIS A 268 -15.21 6.66 -6.31
C HIS A 268 -15.80 5.71 -5.28
#